data_AF-A0A537GCK7-F1
#
_entry.id   AF-A0A537GCK7-F1
#
_cell.length_a   1.000
_cell.length_b   1.000
_cell.length_c   1.000
_cell.angle_alpha   90.00
_cell.angle_beta   90.00
_cell.angle_gamma   90.00
#
_symmetry.space_group_name_H-M   'P 1'
#
loop_
_entity.id
_entity.type
_entity.pdbx_description
1 polymer ?
#
loop_
_entity_poly.entity_id
_entity_poly.type
_entity_poly.pdbx_seq_one_letter_code
_entity_poly.pdbx_strand_id
1 'polypeptide(L)'
;MGYRLSLPKIFLLDIDGCICEHVDNEHPELMGVAQPYLESIKKINEWYDQGHYICFFTARTEEHREVTLEWLGKNGVKFHQLILGKPRRNRGDEYYYIDDTPVRATRYKGVFG
;
A
#
# COMPACT_ATOMS: atom_id res chain seq x y z
N MET A 1 -30.96 15.78 6.31
CA MET A 1 -29.86 14.91 6.80
C MET A 1 -28.70 15.06 5.82
N GLY A 2 -27.75 15.96 6.08
CA GLY A 2 -26.68 16.25 5.12
C GLY A 2 -25.65 15.14 5.13
N TYR A 3 -25.55 14.36 4.05
CA TYR A 3 -24.41 13.50 3.83
C TYR A 3 -23.18 14.40 3.66
N ARG A 4 -22.31 14.48 4.69
CA ARG A 4 -20.93 14.91 4.47
C ARG A 4 -20.28 13.82 3.61
N LEU A 5 -20.35 13.97 2.29
CA LEU A 5 -19.48 13.22 1.39
C LEU A 5 -18.05 13.54 1.84
N SER A 6 -17.36 12.55 2.39
CA SER A 6 -15.93 12.70 2.62
C SER A 6 -15.29 12.95 1.27
N LEU A 7 -14.55 14.06 1.15
CA LEU A 7 -13.84 14.36 -0.09
C LEU A 7 -12.95 13.17 -0.49
N PRO A 8 -12.86 12.85 -1.78
CA PRO A 8 -11.94 11.83 -2.26
C PRO A 8 -10.52 12.07 -1.74
N LYS A 9 -9.87 11.01 -1.27
CA LYS A 9 -8.48 11.03 -0.81
C LYS A 9 -7.62 10.25 -1.79
N ILE A 10 -6.32 10.57 -1.78
CA ILE A 10 -5.29 9.78 -2.43
C ILE A 10 -4.56 9.02 -1.32
N PHE A 11 -4.63 7.70 -1.36
CA PHE A 11 -3.90 6.83 -0.45
C PHE A 11 -2.61 6.36 -1.10
N LEU A 12 -1.49 6.72 -0.50
CA LEU A 12 -0.17 6.18 -0.81
C LEU A 12 0.13 5.06 0.19
N LEU A 13 0.08 3.81 -0.27
CA LEU A 13 0.11 2.63 0.60
C LEU A 13 1.36 1.79 0.36
N ASP A 14 1.96 1.30 1.43
CA ASP A 14 3.03 0.31 1.34
C ASP A 14 2.46 -1.11 1.13
N ILE A 15 3.31 -2.05 0.72
CA ILE A 15 2.93 -3.46 0.54
C ILE A 15 3.43 -4.32 1.70
N ASP A 16 4.75 -4.49 1.79
CA ASP A 16 5.42 -5.45 2.67
C ASP A 16 5.34 -5.02 4.14
N GLY A 17 4.55 -5.75 4.94
CA GLY A 17 4.24 -5.41 6.33
C GLY A 17 3.01 -4.50 6.51
N CYS A 18 2.28 -4.17 5.42
CA CYS A 18 1.04 -3.39 5.47
C CYS A 18 -0.18 -4.17 4.94
N ILE A 19 -0.03 -4.88 3.83
CA ILE A 19 -1.10 -5.70 3.23
C ILE A 19 -0.75 -7.18 3.15
N CYS A 20 0.50 -7.52 3.45
CA CYS A 20 1.03 -8.87 3.56
C CYS A 20 2.20 -8.91 4.54
N GLU A 21 2.71 -10.11 4.81
CA GLU A 21 3.99 -10.29 5.50
C GLU A 21 5.11 -9.46 4.87
N HIS A 22 6.08 -9.08 5.71
CA HIS A 22 7.24 -8.33 5.24
C HIS A 22 8.17 -9.26 4.47
N VAL A 23 8.39 -8.96 3.18
CA VAL A 23 9.33 -9.67 2.31
C VAL A 23 10.41 -8.71 1.83
N ASP A 24 11.66 -9.10 2.06
CA ASP A 24 12.83 -8.37 1.58
C ASP A 24 13.05 -8.60 0.07
N ASN A 25 13.61 -7.60 -0.62
CA ASN A 25 13.96 -7.72 -2.06
C ASN A 25 14.99 -8.82 -2.33
N GLU A 26 15.76 -9.18 -1.31
CA GLU A 26 16.75 -10.26 -1.37
C GLU A 26 16.08 -11.66 -1.45
N HIS A 27 14.77 -11.75 -1.23
CA HIS A 27 13.98 -12.99 -1.24
C HIS A 27 12.73 -12.90 -2.15
N PRO A 28 12.91 -12.63 -3.47
CA PRO A 28 11.81 -12.46 -4.41
C PRO A 28 10.88 -13.68 -4.51
N GLU A 29 11.40 -14.88 -4.27
CA GLU A 29 10.64 -16.14 -4.27
C GLU A 29 9.51 -16.16 -3.23
N LEU A 30 9.63 -15.37 -2.16
CA LEU A 30 8.61 -15.29 -1.12
C LEU A 30 7.49 -14.29 -1.47
N MET A 31 7.71 -13.37 -2.40
CA MET A 31 6.75 -12.29 -2.71
C MET A 31 5.42 -12.83 -3.25
N GLY A 32 5.44 -13.89 -4.05
CA GLY A 32 4.24 -14.50 -4.65
C GLY A 32 3.41 -15.35 -3.67
N VAL A 33 3.99 -15.70 -2.53
CA VAL A 33 3.37 -16.56 -1.51
C VAL A 33 3.22 -15.88 -0.14
N ALA A 34 3.64 -14.63 -0.02
CA ALA A 34 3.52 -13.82 1.18
C ALA A 34 2.08 -13.85 1.72
N GLN A 35 1.92 -14.12 3.02
CA GLN A 35 0.57 -14.26 3.58
C GLN A 35 -0.16 -12.91 3.59
N PRO A 36 -1.40 -12.85 3.07
CA PRO A 36 -2.16 -11.61 2.99
C PRO A 36 -2.72 -11.19 4.35
N TYR A 37 -2.75 -9.87 4.59
CA TYR A 37 -3.51 -9.27 5.68
C TYR A 37 -4.92 -8.95 5.18
N LEU A 38 -5.84 -9.90 5.33
CA LEU A 38 -7.18 -9.84 4.73
C LEU A 38 -7.98 -8.60 5.14
N GLU A 39 -7.90 -8.19 6.41
CA GLU A 39 -8.60 -6.99 6.89
C GLU A 39 -8.03 -5.71 6.27
N SER A 40 -6.71 -5.65 6.02
CA SER A 40 -6.07 -4.55 5.30
C SER A 40 -6.58 -4.46 3.87
N ILE A 41 -6.60 -5.58 3.16
CA ILE A 41 -7.07 -5.66 1.76
C ILE A 41 -8.55 -5.25 1.67
N LYS A 42 -9.38 -5.78 2.58
CA LYS A 42 -10.79 -5.42 2.68
C LYS A 42 -10.96 -3.91 2.85
N LYS A 43 -10.19 -3.29 3.74
CA LYS A 43 -10.28 -1.84 3.98
C LYS A 43 -9.87 -1.00 2.77
N ILE A 44 -8.82 -1.43 2.07
CA ILE A 44 -8.36 -0.77 0.84
C ILE A 44 -9.42 -0.87 -0.25
N ASN A 45 -10.04 -2.04 -0.41
CA ASN A 45 -11.12 -2.24 -1.37
C ASN A 45 -12.36 -1.40 -1.00
N GLU A 46 -12.70 -1.24 0.28
CA GLU A 46 -13.75 -0.32 0.72
C GLU A 46 -13.44 1.13 0.32
N TRP A 47 -12.20 1.60 0.51
CA TRP A 47 -11.80 2.95 0.11
C TRP A 47 -11.85 3.13 -1.41
N TYR A 48 -11.43 2.12 -2.17
CA TYR A 48 -11.56 2.10 -3.62
C TYR A 48 -13.04 2.26 -4.03
N ASP A 49 -13.93 1.45 -3.46
CA ASP A 49 -15.36 1.45 -3.78
C ASP A 49 -16.07 2.73 -3.32
N GLN A 50 -15.50 3.46 -2.35
CA GLN A 50 -15.93 4.81 -1.94
C GLN A 50 -15.44 5.93 -2.87
N GLY A 51 -14.70 5.60 -3.93
CA GLY A 51 -14.18 6.57 -4.90
C GLY A 51 -12.88 7.25 -4.46
N HIS A 52 -12.13 6.67 -3.54
CA HIS A 52 -10.78 7.13 -3.22
C HIS A 52 -9.75 6.58 -4.21
N TYR A 53 -8.69 7.37 -4.46
CA TYR A 53 -7.59 6.92 -5.29
C TYR A 53 -6.62 6.07 -4.45
N ILE A 54 -6.30 4.88 -4.94
CA ILE A 54 -5.44 3.90 -4.26
C ILE A 54 -4.17 3.74 -5.08
N CYS A 55 -3.05 4.19 -4.54
CA CYS A 55 -1.72 4.05 -5.13
C CYS A 55 -0.82 3.27 -4.18
N PHE A 56 -0.31 2.12 -4.64
CA PHE A 56 0.78 1.46 -3.93
C PHE A 56 2.10 2.18 -4.21
N PHE A 57 2.85 2.49 -3.16
CA PHE A 57 4.19 3.05 -3.21
C PHE A 57 5.12 2.21 -2.33
N THR A 58 5.80 1.27 -2.97
CA THR A 58 6.56 0.19 -2.32
C THR A 58 8.05 0.29 -2.62
N ALA A 59 8.87 -0.22 -1.69
CA ALA A 59 10.32 -0.32 -1.85
C ALA A 59 10.76 -1.54 -2.68
N ARG A 60 9.81 -2.37 -3.14
CA ARG A 60 10.09 -3.35 -4.18
C ARG A 60 10.66 -2.66 -5.41
N THR A 61 11.65 -3.25 -6.07
CA THR A 61 12.25 -2.68 -7.28
C THR A 61 11.44 -3.07 -8.52
N GLU A 62 11.67 -2.38 -9.64
CA GLU A 62 11.00 -2.67 -10.93
C GLU A 62 11.15 -4.13 -11.38
N GLU A 63 12.26 -4.79 -11.02
CA GLU A 63 12.49 -6.22 -11.31
C GLU A 63 11.40 -7.12 -10.70
N HIS A 64 10.73 -6.67 -9.64
CA HIS A 64 9.72 -7.41 -8.89
C HIS A 64 8.30 -7.03 -9.30
N ARG A 65 8.12 -6.23 -10.36
CA ARG A 65 6.81 -5.72 -10.77
C ARG A 65 5.84 -6.84 -11.11
N GLU A 66 6.26 -7.82 -11.90
CA GLU A 66 5.37 -8.90 -12.37
C GLU A 66 4.84 -9.73 -11.20
N VAL A 67 5.72 -10.27 -10.35
CA VAL A 67 5.31 -11.04 -9.15
C VAL A 67 4.44 -10.21 -8.20
N THR A 68 4.67 -8.90 -8.12
CA THR A 68 3.83 -8.00 -7.31
C THR A 68 2.43 -7.86 -7.90
N LEU A 69 2.31 -7.66 -9.21
CA LEU A 69 1.02 -7.57 -9.90
C LEU A 69 0.24 -8.88 -9.82
N GLU A 70 0.91 -10.02 -10.01
CA GLU A 70 0.31 -11.34 -9.86
C GLU A 70 -0.22 -11.56 -8.44
N TRP A 71 0.57 -11.21 -7.42
CA TRP A 71 0.14 -11.34 -6.02
C TRP A 71 -1.06 -10.43 -5.73
N LEU A 72 -1.04 -9.17 -6.18
CA LEU A 72 -2.17 -8.23 -6.01
C LEU A 72 -3.43 -8.75 -6.70
N GLY A 73 -3.31 -9.26 -7.94
CA GLY A 73 -4.41 -9.84 -8.70
C GLY A 73 -4.99 -11.09 -8.04
N LYS A 74 -4.12 -12.01 -7.63
CA LYS A 74 -4.49 -13.26 -6.92
C LYS A 74 -5.27 -12.98 -5.63
N ASN A 75 -4.91 -11.92 -4.91
CA ASN A 75 -5.55 -11.54 -3.65
C ASN A 75 -6.71 -10.54 -3.81
N GLY A 76 -7.12 -10.23 -5.05
CA GLY A 76 -8.28 -9.38 -5.33
C GLY A 76 -8.14 -7.95 -4.83
N VAL A 77 -6.91 -7.42 -4.82
CA VAL A 77 -6.63 -6.05 -4.36
C VAL A 77 -7.02 -5.05 -5.45
N LYS A 78 -7.90 -4.11 -5.13
CA LYS A 78 -8.30 -3.02 -6.04
C LYS A 78 -7.37 -1.83 -5.85
N PHE A 79 -6.75 -1.37 -6.93
CA PHE A 79 -5.86 -0.21 -6.92
C PHE A 79 -5.88 0.50 -8.27
N HIS A 80 -5.37 1.74 -8.30
CA HIS A 80 -5.29 2.55 -9.50
C HIS A 80 -3.87 2.63 -10.05
N GLN A 81 -2.87 2.67 -9.16
CA GLN A 81 -1.46 2.82 -9.54
C GLN A 81 -0.53 2.02 -8.63
N LEU A 82 0.57 1.53 -9.21
CA LEU A 82 1.68 0.89 -8.51
C LEU A 82 2.98 1.61 -8.89
N ILE A 83 3.59 2.27 -7.90
CA ILE A 83 4.89 2.93 -7.97
C ILE A 83 5.89 2.05 -7.19
N LEU A 84 6.90 1.54 -7.91
CA LEU A 84 8.00 0.78 -7.35
C LEU A 84 9.22 1.68 -7.16
N GLY A 85 10.23 1.18 -6.44
CA GLY A 85 11.49 1.89 -6.24
C GLY A 85 11.42 2.99 -5.18
N LYS A 86 10.46 2.93 -4.24
CA LYS A 86 10.49 3.78 -3.04
C LYS A 86 11.85 3.61 -2.33
N PRO A 87 12.54 4.69 -1.95
CA PRO A 87 13.83 4.59 -1.26
C PRO A 87 13.73 3.70 -0.02
N ARG A 88 14.60 2.68 0.10
CA ARG A 88 14.67 1.83 1.29
C ARG A 88 15.19 2.64 2.47
N ARG A 89 14.51 2.51 3.60
CA ARG A 89 14.94 3.04 4.89
C ARG A 89 15.88 2.06 5.60
N ASN A 90 16.88 2.58 6.29
CA ASN A 90 17.60 1.83 7.30
C ASN A 90 16.85 1.85 8.64
N ARG A 91 17.35 1.04 9.58
CA ARG A 91 16.87 1.08 10.96
C ARG A 91 17.20 2.45 11.57
N GLY A 92 16.17 3.15 12.05
CA GLY A 92 16.30 4.49 12.63
C GLY A 92 15.92 5.64 11.68
N ASP A 93 15.89 5.41 10.37
CA ASP A 93 15.49 6.45 9.42
C ASP A 93 14.02 6.84 9.59
N GLU A 94 13.57 7.92 8.95
CA GLU A 94 12.16 8.33 8.90
C GLU A 94 11.82 8.77 7.48
N TYR A 95 10.61 8.45 7.02
CA TYR A 95 10.08 9.10 5.83
C TYR A 95 9.47 10.43 6.27
N TYR A 96 9.95 11.52 5.69
CA TYR A 96 9.38 12.84 5.88
C TYR A 96 8.82 13.32 4.54
N TYR A 97 7.50 13.45 4.46
CA TYR A 97 6.80 13.84 3.24
C TYR A 97 6.37 15.29 3.36
N ILE A 98 6.81 16.13 2.42
CA ILE A 98 6.54 17.56 2.35
C ILE A 98 5.81 17.80 1.03
N ASP A 99 4.68 18.50 1.10
CA ASP A 99 3.80 18.79 -0.03
C ASP A 99 3.16 20.17 0.19
N ASP A 100 2.78 20.87 -0.88
CA ASP A 100 2.10 22.16 -0.79
C ASP A 100 0.61 22.02 -0.43
N THR A 101 0.08 20.78 -0.47
CA THR A 101 -1.27 20.42 -0.02
C THR A 101 -1.26 19.70 1.34
N PRO A 102 -2.39 19.69 2.10
CA PRO A 102 -2.44 18.98 3.37
C PRO A 102 -2.21 17.47 3.22
N VAL A 103 -1.14 16.98 3.84
CA VAL A 103 -0.83 15.55 3.92
C VAL A 103 -1.18 15.01 5.30
N ARG A 104 -1.68 13.77 5.33
CA ARG A 104 -1.87 13.01 6.57
C ARG A 104 -1.11 11.69 6.48
N ALA A 105 -0.28 11.43 7.47
CA ALA A 105 0.44 10.18 7.60
C ALA A 105 -0.17 9.33 8.72
N THR A 106 -0.42 8.06 8.42
CA THR A 106 -0.80 7.04 9.40
C THR A 106 0.24 5.94 9.36
N ARG A 107 0.92 5.70 10.49
CA ARG A 107 1.77 4.52 10.62
C ARG A 107 0.90 3.29 10.86
N TYR A 108 1.00 2.30 9.98
CA TYR A 108 0.31 1.02 10.15
C TYR A 108 0.80 0.29 11.41
N LYS A 109 -0.15 -0.22 12.20
CA LYS A 109 0.11 -0.97 13.45
C LYS A 109 -0.60 -2.33 13.47
N GLY A 110 -0.88 -2.91 12.29
CA GLY A 110 -1.65 -4.15 12.14
C GLY A 110 -3.13 -3.94 11.78
N VAL A 111 -3.63 -2.71 11.89
CA VAL A 111 -4.97 -2.32 11.43
C VAL A 111 -4.93 -0.93 10.82
N PHE A 112 -5.75 -0.69 9.79
CA PHE A 112 -6.01 0.64 9.28
C PHE A 112 -7.12 1.31 10.10
N GLY A 113 -6.82 2.46 10.69
CA GLY A 113 -7.74 3.29 11.49
C GLY A 113 -7.61 4.75 11.15
#